data_AF-A0A1K2IQK5-F1
#
_entry.id   AF-A0A1K2IQK5-F1
#
_cell.length_a   1.000
_cell.length_b   1.000
_cell.length_c   1.000
_cell.angle_alpha   90.00
_cell.angle_beta   90.00
_cell.angle_gamma   90.00
#
_symmetry.space_group_name_H-M   'P 1'
#
loop_
_entity.id
_entity.type
_entity.pdbx_description
1 polymer ?
#
loop_
_entity_poly.entity_id
_entity_poly.type
_entity_poly.pdbx_seq_one_letter_code
_entity_poly.pdbx_strand_id
1 'polypeptide(L)'
;MKETRIKHLELIHNVIDRLSHKSFLVKSWSITAITALMAFGIDKGDYKIFIIGFPVSLIFWYLDSHYLWLEKIFRKLYDAVINKEVKSMSMDISALKSKTNPLGIAFRPTIWPIYLSEIILLILCVIYFKN
;
A
#
# COMPACT_ATOMS: atom_id res chain seq x y z
N MET A 1 30.17 16.14 -11.46
CA MET A 1 29.11 15.56 -12.33
C MET A 1 28.74 14.11 -11.98
N LYS A 2 29.72 13.20 -11.78
CA LYS A 2 29.43 11.81 -11.32
C LYS A 2 28.90 11.78 -9.87
N GLU A 3 29.52 12.53 -8.96
CA GLU A 3 29.13 12.58 -7.54
C GLU A 3 27.70 13.12 -7.33
N THR A 4 27.32 14.20 -8.02
CA THR A 4 25.96 14.76 -7.98
C THR A 4 24.91 13.74 -8.41
N ARG A 5 25.23 12.89 -9.39
CA ARG A 5 24.33 11.83 -9.86
C ARG A 5 24.20 10.71 -8.82
N ILE A 6 25.31 10.29 -8.23
CA ILE A 6 25.31 9.28 -7.16
C ILE A 6 24.43 9.76 -6.01
N LYS A 7 24.63 11.01 -5.55
CA LYS A 7 23.78 11.64 -4.54
C LYS A 7 22.31 11.71 -4.96
N HIS A 8 22.01 12.01 -6.22
CA HIS A 8 20.63 12.03 -6.70
C HIS A 8 19.97 10.64 -6.63
N LEU A 9 20.70 9.58 -7.04
CA LEU A 9 20.22 8.20 -6.93
C LEU A 9 20.02 7.78 -5.47
N GLU A 10 20.94 8.16 -4.56
CA GLU A 10 20.80 7.92 -3.11
C GLU A 10 19.54 8.61 -2.55
N LEU A 11 19.27 9.85 -2.94
CA LEU A 11 18.07 10.57 -2.51
C LEU A 11 16.80 9.87 -2.99
N ILE A 12 16.76 9.40 -4.25
CA ILE A 12 15.62 8.65 -4.78
C ILE A 12 15.45 7.32 -4.04
N HIS A 13 16.55 6.60 -3.79
CA HIS A 13 16.55 5.35 -3.04
C HIS A 13 15.98 5.53 -1.61
N ASN A 14 16.40 6.58 -0.91
CA ASN A 14 15.85 6.93 0.40
C ASN A 14 14.32 7.17 0.37
N VAL A 15 13.78 7.67 -0.74
CA VAL A 15 12.33 7.80 -0.91
C VAL A 15 11.67 6.44 -1.14
N ILE A 16 12.26 5.58 -1.98
CA ILE A 16 11.79 4.22 -2.23
C ILE A 16 11.73 3.41 -0.93
N ASP A 17 12.78 3.45 -0.11
CA ASP A 17 12.85 2.74 1.16
C ASP A 17 11.77 3.23 2.15
N ARG A 18 11.57 4.55 2.23
CA ARG A 18 10.51 5.14 3.05
C ARG A 18 9.12 4.70 2.58
N LEU A 19 8.89 4.59 1.28
CA LEU A 19 7.61 4.15 0.72
C LEU A 19 7.36 2.66 0.98
N SER A 20 8.39 1.82 0.82
CA SER A 20 8.35 0.39 1.15
C SER A 20 8.02 0.18 2.63
N HIS A 21 8.67 0.95 3.51
CA HIS A 21 8.37 0.92 4.95
C HIS A 21 6.93 1.38 5.25
N LYS A 22 6.41 2.42 4.58
CA LYS A 22 5.02 2.85 4.77
C LYS A 22 4.02 1.79 4.33
N SER A 23 4.24 1.14 3.19
CA SER A 23 3.41 0.01 2.73
C SER A 23 3.41 -1.14 3.75
N PHE A 24 4.59 -1.53 4.25
CA PHE A 24 4.71 -2.57 5.27
C PHE A 24 3.96 -2.23 6.57
N LEU A 25 4.05 -0.97 7.03
CA LEU A 25 3.33 -0.50 8.21
C LEU A 25 1.81 -0.57 8.01
N VAL A 26 1.30 -0.07 6.87
CA VAL A 26 -0.13 -0.06 6.57
C VAL A 26 -0.69 -1.48 6.59
N LYS A 27 0.02 -2.44 5.97
CA LYS A 27 -0.34 -3.85 5.99
C LYS A 27 -0.37 -4.44 7.40
N SER A 28 0.62 -4.14 8.23
CA SER A 28 0.69 -4.63 9.61
C SER A 28 -0.41 -4.04 10.51
N TRP A 29 -0.70 -2.74 10.33
CA TRP A 29 -1.78 -2.07 11.04
C TRP A 29 -3.17 -2.53 10.58
N SER A 30 -3.33 -2.91 9.31
CA SER A 30 -4.56 -3.55 8.81
C SER A 30 -4.86 -4.83 9.57
N ILE A 31 -3.90 -5.76 9.60
CA ILE A 31 -4.03 -7.05 10.30
C ILE A 31 -4.34 -6.83 11.78
N THR A 32 -3.65 -5.89 12.43
CA THR A 32 -3.86 -5.57 13.84
C THR A 32 -5.27 -5.03 14.09
N ALA A 33 -5.72 -4.06 13.28
CA ALA A 33 -7.04 -3.46 13.41
C ALA A 33 -8.18 -4.48 13.16
N ILE A 34 -8.06 -5.30 12.12
CA ILE A 34 -9.03 -6.34 11.81
C ILE A 34 -9.08 -7.40 12.91
N THR A 35 -7.92 -7.84 13.42
CA THR A 35 -7.85 -8.81 14.53
C THR A 35 -8.52 -8.25 15.79
N ALA A 36 -8.26 -6.98 16.13
CA ALA A 36 -8.87 -6.34 17.29
C ALA A 36 -10.40 -6.20 17.14
N LEU A 37 -10.87 -5.80 15.95
CA LEU A 37 -12.31 -5.73 15.65
C LEU A 37 -12.97 -7.11 15.70
N MET A 38 -12.31 -8.14 15.18
CA MET A 38 -12.82 -9.50 15.23
C MET A 38 -12.91 -10.01 16.67
N ALA A 39 -11.85 -9.84 17.47
CA ALA A 39 -11.85 -10.23 18.87
C ALA A 39 -12.98 -9.53 19.66
N PHE A 40 -13.17 -8.23 19.42
CA PHE A 40 -14.25 -7.46 20.03
C PHE A 40 -15.65 -7.92 19.56
N GLY A 41 -15.80 -8.21 18.27
CA GLY A 41 -17.05 -8.74 17.70
C GLY A 41 -17.42 -10.10 18.28
N ILE A 42 -16.43 -10.98 18.45
CA ILE A 42 -16.60 -12.30 19.09
C ILE A 42 -17.01 -12.15 20.55
N ASP A 43 -16.37 -11.26 21.31
CA ASP A 43 -16.70 -11.00 22.73
C ASP A 43 -18.13 -10.48 22.92
N LYS A 44 -18.59 -9.61 22.01
CA LYS A 44 -19.94 -9.02 22.08
C LYS A 44 -21.02 -9.89 21.44
N GLY A 45 -20.64 -10.85 20.60
CA GLY A 45 -21.59 -11.63 19.79
C GLY A 45 -22.43 -10.80 18.81
N ASP A 46 -22.01 -9.57 18.48
CA ASP A 46 -22.75 -8.67 17.59
C ASP A 46 -22.11 -8.66 16.20
N TYR A 47 -22.80 -9.27 15.23
CA TYR A 47 -22.33 -9.36 13.85
C TYR A 47 -22.11 -7.99 13.19
N LYS A 48 -22.75 -6.91 13.69
CA LYS A 48 -22.59 -5.55 13.17
C LYS A 48 -21.16 -5.04 13.34
N ILE A 49 -20.43 -5.54 14.33
CA ILE A 49 -19.02 -5.17 14.55
C ILE A 49 -18.15 -5.66 13.38
N PHE A 50 -18.40 -6.86 12.85
CA PHE A 50 -17.66 -7.37 11.69
C PHE A 50 -17.97 -6.55 10.41
N ILE A 51 -19.18 -5.99 10.29
CA ILE A 51 -19.53 -5.12 9.16
C ILE A 51 -18.63 -3.86 9.14
N ILE A 52 -18.20 -3.36 10.29
CA ILE A 52 -17.27 -2.23 10.39
C ILE A 52 -15.88 -2.59 9.87
N GLY A 53 -15.49 -3.87 9.91
CA GLY A 53 -14.21 -4.35 9.38
C GLY A 53 -14.04 -4.14 7.87
N PHE A 54 -15.13 -4.16 7.10
CA PHE A 54 -15.08 -3.99 5.64
C PHE A 54 -14.55 -2.61 5.21
N PRO A 55 -15.15 -1.47 5.62
CA PRO A 55 -14.62 -0.16 5.27
C PRO A 55 -13.20 0.05 5.80
N VAL A 56 -12.86 -0.52 6.98
CA VAL A 56 -11.51 -0.45 7.53
C VAL A 56 -10.51 -1.15 6.60
N SER A 57 -10.77 -2.41 6.22
CA SER A 57 -9.91 -3.17 5.29
C SER A 57 -9.79 -2.48 3.92
N LEU A 58 -10.89 -1.91 3.39
CA LEU A 58 -10.87 -1.17 2.12
C LEU A 58 -9.99 0.08 2.18
N ILE A 59 -10.02 0.84 3.28
CA ILE A 59 -9.17 2.02 3.47
C ILE A 59 -7.69 1.60 3.52
N PHE A 60 -7.36 0.56 4.28
CA PHE A 60 -5.99 0.05 4.33
C PHE A 60 -5.52 -0.46 2.96
N TRP A 61 -6.36 -1.19 2.23
CA TRP A 61 -6.04 -1.68 0.90
C TRP A 61 -5.78 -0.53 -0.09
N TYR A 62 -6.59 0.52 -0.04
CA TYR A 62 -6.38 1.72 -0.84
C TYR A 62 -5.05 2.41 -0.52
N LEU A 63 -4.75 2.62 0.76
CA LEU A 63 -3.52 3.27 1.22
C LEU A 63 -2.28 2.47 0.81
N ASP A 64 -2.29 1.15 1.02
CA ASP A 64 -1.18 0.27 0.67
C ASP A 64 -0.92 0.28 -0.85
N SER A 65 -2.00 0.21 -1.63
CA SER A 65 -1.94 0.34 -3.09
C SER A 65 -1.38 1.69 -3.53
N HIS A 66 -1.68 2.77 -2.80
CA HIS A 66 -1.16 4.10 -3.10
C HIS A 66 0.34 4.22 -2.81
N TYR A 67 0.85 3.63 -1.73
CA TYR A 67 2.28 3.64 -1.42
C TYR A 67 3.09 2.84 -2.45
N LEU A 68 2.62 1.65 -2.84
CA LEU A 68 3.23 0.84 -3.89
C LEU A 68 3.09 1.49 -5.28
N TRP A 69 1.97 2.19 -5.49
CA TRP A 69 1.78 3.36 -6.35
C TRP A 69 3.04 4.17 -6.62
N LEU A 70 3.32 4.99 -5.62
CA LEU A 70 4.40 5.96 -5.63
C LEU A 70 5.75 5.26 -5.74
N GLU A 71 5.95 4.14 -5.04
CA GLU A 71 7.21 3.39 -5.09
C GLU A 71 7.56 3.00 -6.53
N LYS A 72 6.59 2.50 -7.30
CA LYS A 72 6.77 2.17 -8.72
C LYS A 72 7.13 3.39 -9.57
N ILE A 73 6.55 4.56 -9.28
CA ILE A 73 6.89 5.81 -9.96
C ILE A 73 8.33 6.23 -9.64
N PHE A 74 8.74 6.13 -8.37
CA PHE A 74 10.11 6.47 -7.96
C PHE A 74 11.15 5.49 -8.52
N ARG A 75 10.82 4.20 -8.66
CA ARG A 75 11.66 3.24 -9.39
C ARG A 75 11.86 3.66 -10.86
N LYS A 76 10.80 4.12 -11.54
CA LYS A 76 10.93 4.68 -12.90
C LYS A 76 11.77 5.97 -12.95
N LEU A 77 11.64 6.84 -11.94
CA LEU A 77 12.48 8.03 -11.84
C LEU A 77 13.96 7.65 -11.67
N TYR A 78 14.24 6.63 -10.86
CA TYR A 78 15.59 6.08 -10.67
C TYR A 78 16.19 5.62 -12.01
N ASP A 79 15.45 4.82 -12.78
CA ASP A 79 15.88 4.35 -14.10
C ASP A 79 16.13 5.51 -15.08
N ALA A 80 15.25 6.52 -15.08
CA ALA A 80 15.39 7.70 -15.94
C ALA A 80 16.64 8.55 -15.59
N VAL A 81 17.03 8.61 -14.32
CA VAL A 81 18.28 9.29 -13.88
C VAL A 81 19.52 8.53 -14.35
N ILE A 82 19.49 7.20 -14.36
CA ILE A 82 20.57 6.37 -14.93
C ILE A 82 20.74 6.69 -16.42
N ASN A 83 19.62 6.71 -17.16
CA ASN A 83 19.57 6.97 -18.61
C ASN A 83 19.82 8.44 -19.01
N LYS A 84 20.01 9.35 -18.04
CA LYS A 84 20.23 10.79 -18.26
C LYS A 84 19.03 11.52 -18.89
N GLU A 85 17.84 10.98 -18.73
CA GLU A 85 16.59 11.53 -19.31
C GLU A 85 15.99 12.66 -18.45
N VAL A 86 16.56 12.89 -17.25
CA VAL A 86 16.03 13.80 -16.25
C VAL A 86 17.07 14.85 -15.87
N LYS A 87 16.61 16.08 -15.63
CA LYS A 87 17.46 17.18 -15.13
C LYS A 87 18.10 16.79 -13.80
N SER A 88 19.36 17.20 -13.61
CA SER A 88 20.12 16.95 -12.38
C SER A 88 19.35 17.43 -11.14
N MET A 89 19.24 16.57 -10.13
CA MET A 89 18.56 16.83 -8.84
C MET A 89 17.05 17.12 -8.94
N SER A 90 16.40 16.77 -10.05
CA SER A 90 14.95 16.89 -10.18
C SER A 90 14.23 15.69 -9.54
N MET A 91 13.36 15.97 -8.56
CA MET A 91 12.45 14.99 -7.96
C MET A 91 11.03 15.08 -8.55
N ASP A 92 10.87 15.74 -9.70
CA ASP A 92 9.59 15.86 -10.36
C ASP A 92 9.16 14.52 -10.96
N ILE A 93 8.01 14.03 -10.50
CA ILE A 93 7.39 12.77 -10.93
C ILE A 93 6.12 12.99 -11.76
N SER A 94 5.74 14.24 -12.05
CA SER A 94 4.48 14.59 -12.74
C SER A 94 4.31 13.86 -14.08
N ALA A 95 5.36 13.87 -14.91
CA ALA A 95 5.39 13.20 -16.21
C ALA A 95 5.36 11.66 -16.13
N LEU A 96 5.85 11.09 -15.02
CA LEU A 96 5.84 9.65 -14.77
C LEU A 96 4.51 9.19 -14.19
N LYS A 97 3.92 10.01 -13.32
CA LYS A 97 2.63 9.78 -12.66
C LYS A 97 1.49 9.61 -13.66
N SER A 98 1.45 10.45 -14.69
CA SER A 98 0.45 10.36 -15.77
C SER A 98 0.54 9.07 -16.61
N LYS A 99 1.74 8.47 -16.69
CA LYS A 99 2.00 7.24 -17.45
C LYS A 99 1.82 5.95 -16.63
N THR A 100 1.45 6.06 -15.36
CA THR A 100 1.33 4.92 -14.44
C THR A 100 -0.08 4.80 -13.91
N ASN A 101 -0.76 3.69 -14.26
CA ASN A 101 -2.09 3.41 -13.75
C ASN A 101 -2.04 3.07 -12.24
N PRO A 102 -2.74 3.82 -11.36
CA PRO A 102 -2.82 3.53 -9.93
C PRO A 102 -3.68 2.31 -9.60
N LEU A 103 -4.75 2.05 -10.37
CA LEU A 103 -5.72 0.99 -10.06
C LEU A 103 -5.14 -0.42 -10.26
N GLY A 104 -4.20 -0.57 -11.19
CA GLY A 104 -3.55 -1.86 -11.44
C GLY A 104 -2.58 -2.32 -10.34
N ILE A 105 -2.31 -1.49 -9.33
CA ILE A 105 -1.49 -1.90 -8.18
C ILE A 105 -2.32 -2.69 -7.18
N ALA A 106 -3.59 -2.34 -6.94
CA ALA A 106 -4.42 -2.99 -5.92
C ALA A 106 -4.54 -4.50 -6.09
N PHE A 107 -4.50 -4.99 -7.33
CA PHE A 107 -4.60 -6.41 -7.68
C PHE A 107 -3.24 -7.11 -7.84
N ARG A 108 -2.14 -6.51 -7.38
CA ARG A 108 -0.80 -7.14 -7.42
C ARG A 108 -0.72 -8.32 -6.45
N PRO A 109 -0.02 -9.41 -6.80
CA PRO A 109 0.07 -10.63 -5.98
C PRO A 109 0.63 -10.40 -4.58
N THR A 110 1.35 -9.31 -4.35
CA THR A 110 1.89 -8.91 -3.04
C THR A 110 0.87 -8.24 -2.11
N ILE A 111 -0.31 -7.89 -2.61
CA ILE A 111 -1.33 -7.10 -1.91
C ILE A 111 -2.63 -7.89 -1.80
N TRP A 112 -3.21 -8.30 -2.94
CA TRP A 112 -4.58 -8.82 -2.98
C TRP A 112 -4.83 -10.04 -2.08
N PRO A 113 -3.90 -11.00 -1.88
CA PRO A 113 -4.20 -12.17 -1.04
C PRO A 113 -4.45 -11.80 0.43
N ILE A 114 -3.78 -10.76 0.94
CA ILE A 114 -3.90 -10.34 2.33
C ILE A 114 -5.28 -9.72 2.56
N TYR A 115 -5.62 -8.69 1.81
CA TYR A 115 -6.92 -8.03 1.96
C TYR A 115 -8.08 -8.95 1.56
N LEU A 116 -7.89 -9.84 0.58
CA LEU A 116 -8.91 -10.85 0.28
C LEU A 116 -9.12 -11.79 1.47
N SER A 117 -8.04 -12.25 2.13
CA SER A 117 -8.16 -13.11 3.31
C SER A 117 -8.88 -12.40 4.47
N GLU A 118 -8.61 -11.10 4.68
CA GLU A 118 -9.33 -10.28 5.67
C GLU A 118 -10.83 -10.22 5.34
N ILE A 119 -11.19 -9.93 4.09
CA ILE A 119 -12.58 -9.82 3.65
C ILE A 119 -13.31 -11.16 3.77
N ILE A 120 -12.67 -12.28 3.39
CA ILE A 120 -13.25 -13.62 3.54
C ILE A 120 -13.51 -13.93 5.02
N LEU A 121 -12.55 -13.65 5.91
CA LEU A 121 -12.71 -13.89 7.34
C LEU A 121 -13.85 -13.06 7.94
N LEU A 122 -13.98 -11.79 7.54
CA LEU A 122 -15.09 -10.93 7.96
C LEU A 122 -16.44 -11.47 7.49
N ILE A 123 -16.54 -11.94 6.24
CA ILE A 123 -17.77 -12.57 5.71
C ILE A 123 -18.14 -13.80 6.53
N LEU A 124 -17.19 -14.68 6.82
CA LEU A 124 -17.43 -15.88 7.62
C LEU A 124 -17.92 -15.53 9.03
N CYS A 125 -17.34 -14.51 9.67
CA CYS A 125 -17.80 -14.04 10.97
C CYS A 125 -19.23 -13.48 10.91
N VAL A 126 -19.56 -12.68 9.90
CA VAL A 126 -20.92 -12.16 9.71
C VAL A 126 -21.92 -13.30 9.55
N ILE A 127 -21.61 -14.32 8.74
CA ILE A 127 -22.51 -15.46 8.52
C ILE A 127 -22.69 -16.28 9.80
N TYR A 128 -21.61 -16.54 10.54
CA TYR A 128 -21.65 -17.35 11.75
C TYR A 128 -22.43 -16.67 12.90
N PHE A 129 -22.24 -15.37 13.12
CA PHE A 129 -22.88 -14.65 14.23
C PHE A 129 -24.27 -14.07 13.89
N LYS A 130 -24.67 -14.10 12.61
CA LYS A 130 -26.02 -13.69 12.20
C LYS A 130 -27.05 -14.83 12.36
N ASN A 131 -26.60 -16.08 12.24
CA ASN A 131 -27.40 -17.30 12.43
C ASN A 131 -27.43 -17.70 13.90
#